data_AF-A0A540N0D9-F1
#
_entry.id   AF-A0A540N0D9-F1
#
_cell.length_a   1.000
_cell.length_b   1.000
_cell.length_c   1.000
_cell.angle_alpha   90.00
_cell.angle_beta   90.00
_cell.angle_gamma   90.00
#
_symmetry.space_group_name_H-M   'P 1'
#
loop_
_entity.id
_entity.type
_entity.pdbx_description
1 polymer ?
#
loop_
_entity_poly.entity_id
_entity_poly.type
_entity_poly.pdbx_seq_one_letter_code
_entity_poly.pdbx_strand_id
1 'polypeptide(L)'
;MELTAIKDAFDRVTKKQKLSNSKVQEVFDLIDKEIKQTLQKLQSSNDRESRIDCKSVLADLKAKLKDIAPLSQLESTQKELNLALSKYPKIVEKSFVPDISKAYRNIDFDTHTVNEIIGSHFYRQGLFEVGDCFTSGTGESESALAMKSQFQELFGIVDAMKHRNVEPALNWAMFNSDKLKPNGSDLLLKLHRLQFVEIVQKGNRDRALQYSKTCLAPFASNHMVEIQKLMGALLWTGRLEHSPYSHLLSPANWDTVTGELTRQFCNILGQSYKSPLSVTMEAGIRGLPPLLKFMNVMAGKRLEWQSMKQLPVPVELDREFHFHSIFVCPVSKEQSTEENPPMLMSCGHVLCKQSIMKMSKNGTKSFKCPYCPSDVNSAQCRPLVF
;
A
#
# COMPACT_ATOMS: atom_id res chain seq x y z
N MET A 1 10.51 -4.93 1.61
CA MET A 1 11.41 -5.58 2.59
C MET A 1 10.69 -6.82 3.11
N GLU A 2 11.19 -8.02 2.85
CA GLU A 2 10.54 -9.25 3.29
C GLU A 2 10.67 -9.39 4.81
N LEU A 3 9.62 -9.04 5.54
CA LEU A 3 9.54 -9.17 7.00
C LEU A 3 9.28 -10.61 7.46
N THR A 4 9.11 -11.55 6.52
CA THR A 4 8.82 -12.96 6.78
C THR A 4 9.91 -13.61 7.63
N ALA A 5 11.18 -13.38 7.30
CA ALA A 5 12.30 -13.93 8.08
C ALA A 5 12.34 -13.40 9.52
N ILE A 6 12.00 -12.12 9.73
CA ILE A 6 11.91 -11.51 11.08
C ILE A 6 10.73 -12.11 11.84
N LYS A 7 9.57 -12.22 11.18
CA LYS A 7 8.36 -12.81 11.77
C LYS A 7 8.59 -14.27 12.17
N ASP A 8 9.16 -15.08 11.30
CA ASP A 8 9.48 -16.48 11.58
C ASP A 8 10.47 -16.62 12.73
N ALA A 9 11.46 -15.73 12.82
CA ALA A 9 12.42 -15.72 13.93
C ALA A 9 11.75 -15.30 15.25
N PHE A 10 10.86 -14.32 15.23
CA PHE A 10 10.06 -13.91 16.38
C PHE A 10 9.13 -15.04 16.85
N ASP A 11 8.40 -15.66 15.93
CA ASP A 11 7.49 -16.77 16.22
C ASP A 11 8.23 -17.96 16.85
N ARG A 12 9.48 -18.23 16.41
CA ARG A 12 10.35 -19.22 17.05
C ARG A 12 10.69 -18.85 18.50
N VAL A 13 11.01 -17.58 18.78
CA VAL A 13 11.27 -17.11 20.15
C VAL A 13 10.02 -17.29 21.01
N THR A 14 8.86 -16.82 20.54
CA THR A 14 7.60 -16.96 21.26
C THR A 14 7.25 -18.42 21.54
N LYS A 15 7.45 -19.31 20.55
CA LYS A 15 7.22 -20.76 20.72
C LYS A 15 8.15 -21.35 21.77
N LYS A 16 9.45 -21.03 21.74
CA LYS A 16 10.42 -21.54 22.72
C LYS A 16 10.17 -20.99 24.12
N GLN A 17 9.72 -19.74 24.24
CA GLN A 17 9.33 -19.14 25.53
C GLN A 17 8.12 -19.86 26.12
N LYS A 18 7.06 -20.10 25.33
CA LYS A 18 5.88 -20.85 25.77
C LYS A 18 6.24 -22.28 26.22
N LEU A 19 7.08 -22.97 25.45
CA LEU A 19 7.56 -24.31 25.80
C LEU A 19 8.37 -24.29 27.10
N SER A 20 9.28 -23.32 27.26
CA SER A 20 10.06 -23.16 28.49
C SER A 20 9.16 -22.90 29.70
N ASN A 21 8.18 -22.01 29.59
CA ASN A 21 7.25 -21.71 30.68
C ASN A 21 6.38 -22.93 31.04
N SER A 22 5.87 -23.64 30.02
CA SER A 22 5.09 -24.86 30.23
C SER A 22 5.92 -25.93 30.93
N LYS A 23 7.20 -26.09 30.55
CA LYS A 23 8.09 -27.07 31.17
C LYS A 23 8.47 -26.70 32.60
N VAL A 24 8.70 -25.41 32.84
CA VAL A 24 8.90 -24.88 34.19
C VAL A 24 7.72 -25.24 35.08
N GLN A 25 6.49 -24.96 34.63
CA GLN A 25 5.28 -25.28 35.39
C GLN A 25 5.15 -26.78 35.65
N GLU A 26 5.34 -27.62 34.63
CA GLU A 26 5.27 -29.09 34.77
C GLU A 26 6.27 -29.61 35.81
N VAL A 27 7.51 -29.11 35.79
CA VAL A 27 8.54 -29.50 36.76
C VAL A 27 8.19 -29.04 38.18
N PHE A 28 7.66 -27.82 38.34
CA PHE A 28 7.19 -27.33 39.63
C PHE A 28 6.01 -28.17 40.17
N ASP A 29 5.05 -28.52 39.31
CA ASP A 29 3.89 -29.34 39.69
C ASP A 29 4.32 -30.75 40.14
N LEU A 30 5.33 -31.35 39.48
CA LEU A 30 5.89 -32.64 39.89
C LEU A 30 6.58 -32.56 41.26
N ILE A 31 7.38 -31.52 41.50
CA ILE A 31 8.03 -31.30 42.80
C ILE A 31 6.99 -31.09 43.90
N ASP A 32 6.00 -30.22 43.65
CA ASP A 32 4.93 -29.92 44.61
C ASP A 32 4.10 -31.17 44.95
N LYS A 33 3.79 -31.99 43.95
CA LYS A 33 3.10 -33.28 44.13
C LYS A 33 3.90 -34.21 45.04
N GLU A 34 5.19 -34.39 44.80
CA GLU A 34 6.02 -35.29 45.63
C GLU A 34 6.20 -34.76 47.06
N ILE A 35 6.32 -33.44 47.25
CA ILE A 35 6.36 -32.82 48.58
C ILE A 35 5.02 -33.03 49.31
N LYS A 36 3.89 -32.78 48.65
CA LYS A 36 2.54 -32.97 49.24
C LYS A 36 2.27 -34.43 49.61
N GLN A 37 2.63 -35.37 48.74
CA GLN A 37 2.50 -36.81 49.03
C GLN A 37 3.36 -37.21 50.24
N THR A 38 4.57 -36.66 50.34
CA THR A 38 5.46 -36.92 51.49
C THR A 38 4.88 -36.34 52.78
N LEU A 39 4.32 -35.12 52.74
CA LEU A 39 3.63 -34.51 53.88
C LEU A 39 2.42 -35.33 54.34
N GLN A 40 1.59 -35.83 53.41
CA GLN A 40 0.45 -36.69 53.74
C GLN A 40 0.89 -38.00 54.40
N LYS A 41 1.98 -38.63 53.91
CA LYS A 41 2.54 -39.84 54.54
C LYS A 41 2.99 -39.56 55.97
N LEU A 42 3.61 -38.41 56.23
CA LEU A 42 4.04 -38.01 57.57
C LEU A 42 2.88 -37.65 58.51
N GLN A 43 1.78 -37.09 58.00
CA GLN A 43 0.62 -36.67 58.80
C GLN A 43 -0.35 -37.81 59.13
N SER A 44 -0.56 -38.75 58.20
CA SER A 44 -1.52 -39.86 58.34
C SER A 44 -1.13 -40.94 59.35
N SER A 45 0.07 -40.87 59.92
CA SER A 45 0.63 -41.89 60.82
C SER A 45 0.90 -41.40 62.25
N ASN A 46 0.47 -40.19 62.60
CA ASN A 46 0.51 -39.66 63.97
C ASN A 46 -0.54 -40.28 64.92
N ASP A 47 -1.47 -41.11 64.44
CA ASP A 47 -2.62 -41.62 65.22
C ASP A 47 -2.46 -43.06 65.79
N ARG A 48 -1.36 -43.78 65.55
CA ARG A 48 -1.12 -45.12 66.15
C ARG A 48 0.36 -45.36 66.47
N GLU A 49 0.62 -46.17 67.50
CA GLU A 49 1.91 -46.50 68.16
C GLU A 49 3.10 -46.99 67.28
N SER A 50 3.08 -46.83 65.95
CA SER A 50 4.23 -47.11 65.09
C SER A 50 5.19 -45.92 65.03
N ARG A 51 6.41 -46.07 65.57
CA ARG A 51 7.52 -45.13 65.30
C ARG A 51 7.75 -45.04 63.78
N ILE A 52 7.35 -43.93 63.16
CA ILE A 52 7.65 -43.64 61.76
C ILE A 52 9.17 -43.51 61.61
N ASP A 53 9.76 -44.26 60.69
CA ASP A 53 11.14 -43.99 60.25
C ASP A 53 11.13 -42.80 59.29
N CYS A 54 11.03 -41.58 59.84
CA CYS A 54 11.08 -40.34 59.07
C CYS A 54 12.31 -40.27 58.14
N LYS A 55 13.39 -40.96 58.50
CA LYS A 55 14.63 -41.01 57.72
C LYS A 55 14.43 -41.75 56.40
N SER A 56 13.69 -42.85 56.37
CA SER A 56 13.37 -43.58 55.13
C SER A 56 12.41 -42.80 54.23
N VAL A 57 11.41 -42.14 54.81
CA VAL A 57 10.45 -41.30 54.06
C VAL A 57 11.15 -40.11 53.38
N LEU A 58 12.06 -39.44 54.08
CA LEU A 58 12.85 -38.35 53.50
C LEU A 58 13.89 -38.85 52.48
N ALA A 59 14.43 -40.05 52.67
CA ALA A 59 15.32 -40.67 51.70
C ALA A 59 14.59 -41.02 50.39
N ASP A 60 13.34 -41.51 50.47
CA ASP A 60 12.46 -41.76 49.32
C ASP A 60 12.18 -40.45 48.56
N LEU A 61 11.77 -39.38 49.27
CA LEU A 61 11.58 -38.06 48.65
C LEU A 61 12.85 -37.56 47.94
N LYS A 62 14.02 -37.69 48.58
CA LYS A 62 15.30 -37.31 47.97
C LYS A 62 15.60 -38.12 46.70
N ALA A 63 15.32 -39.43 46.70
CA ALA A 63 15.51 -40.28 45.53
C ALA A 63 14.58 -39.87 44.38
N LYS A 64 13.31 -39.62 44.68
CA LYS A 64 12.32 -39.16 43.68
C LYS A 64 12.64 -37.79 43.09
N LEU A 65 13.04 -36.82 43.92
CA LEU A 65 13.46 -35.50 43.44
C LEU A 65 14.72 -35.58 42.58
N LYS A 66 15.62 -36.53 42.87
CA LYS A 66 16.80 -36.80 42.05
C LYS A 66 16.42 -37.41 40.70
N ASP A 67 15.42 -38.30 40.67
CA ASP A 67 14.90 -38.94 39.45
C ASP A 67 14.17 -37.93 38.53
N ILE A 68 13.40 -37.00 39.12
CA ILE A 68 12.80 -35.87 38.39
C ILE A 68 13.88 -35.01 37.70
N ALA A 69 15.07 -34.91 38.30
CA ALA A 69 16.20 -34.13 37.78
C ALA A 69 15.80 -32.71 37.30
N PRO A 70 15.14 -31.90 38.14
CA PRO A 70 14.49 -30.66 37.71
C PRO A 70 15.47 -29.66 37.07
N LEU A 71 16.68 -29.54 37.61
CA LEU A 71 17.71 -28.65 37.07
C LEU A 71 18.10 -29.00 35.63
N SER A 72 18.28 -30.28 35.30
CA SER A 72 18.68 -30.68 33.94
C SER A 72 17.57 -30.44 32.93
N GLN A 73 16.30 -30.67 33.32
CA GLN A 73 15.14 -30.38 32.48
C GLN A 73 15.03 -28.88 32.18
N LEU A 74 15.14 -28.04 33.22
CA LEU A 74 15.06 -26.58 33.10
C LEU A 74 16.22 -26.01 32.26
N GLU A 75 17.46 -26.45 32.52
CA GLU A 75 18.63 -26.04 31.75
C GLU A 75 18.50 -26.34 30.26
N SER A 76 17.93 -27.49 29.89
CA SER A 76 17.72 -27.86 28.48
C SER A 76 16.80 -26.85 27.77
N THR A 77 15.66 -26.53 28.39
CA THR A 77 14.69 -25.60 27.83
C THR A 77 15.21 -24.16 27.80
N GLN A 78 15.98 -23.77 28.82
CA GLN A 78 16.58 -22.44 28.88
C GLN A 78 17.68 -22.28 27.83
N LYS A 79 18.49 -23.32 27.56
CA LYS A 79 19.47 -23.31 26.46
C LYS A 79 18.79 -23.12 25.10
N GLU A 80 17.70 -23.84 24.83
CA GLU A 80 16.95 -23.69 23.58
C GLU A 80 16.34 -22.29 23.41
N LEU A 81 15.79 -21.73 24.48
CA LEU A 81 15.26 -20.36 24.49
C LEU A 81 16.37 -19.34 24.23
N ASN A 82 17.51 -19.46 24.91
CA ASN A 82 18.67 -18.57 24.73
C ASN A 82 19.25 -18.66 23.30
N LEU A 83 19.24 -19.83 22.68
CA LEU A 83 19.63 -19.99 21.28
C LEU A 83 18.67 -19.25 20.33
N ALA A 84 17.36 -19.27 20.59
CA ALA A 84 16.40 -18.50 19.82
C ALA A 84 16.58 -16.98 20.05
N LEU A 85 16.69 -16.56 21.31
CA LEU A 85 16.88 -15.16 21.73
C LEU A 85 18.18 -14.54 21.20
N SER A 86 19.26 -15.32 21.07
CA SER A 86 20.54 -14.83 20.52
C SER A 86 20.56 -14.78 19.00
N LYS A 87 19.73 -15.59 18.32
CA LYS A 87 19.61 -15.59 16.85
C LYS A 87 18.70 -14.49 16.34
N TYR A 88 17.62 -14.18 17.06
CA TYR A 88 16.63 -13.20 16.63
C TYR A 88 17.22 -11.80 16.35
N PRO A 89 18.01 -11.18 17.26
CA PRO A 89 18.66 -9.89 17.02
C PRO A 89 19.57 -9.90 15.79
N LYS A 90 20.31 -10.99 15.55
CA LYS A 90 21.18 -11.12 14.38
C LYS A 90 20.41 -11.15 13.07
N ILE A 91 19.20 -11.73 13.07
CA ILE A 91 18.31 -11.75 11.90
C ILE A 91 17.73 -10.36 11.67
N VAL A 92 17.32 -9.68 12.75
CA VAL A 92 16.87 -8.29 12.71
C VAL A 92 17.97 -7.40 12.12
N GLU A 93 19.17 -7.41 12.70
CA GLU A 93 20.33 -6.63 12.23
C GLU A 93 20.66 -6.87 10.75
N LYS A 94 20.59 -8.13 10.28
CA LYS A 94 20.83 -8.45 8.87
C LYS A 94 19.73 -7.97 7.92
N SER A 95 18.51 -7.83 8.42
CA SER A 95 17.34 -7.48 7.60
C SER A 95 17.26 -5.98 7.32
N PHE A 96 17.80 -5.16 8.22
CA PHE A 96 17.92 -3.73 8.01
C PHE A 96 19.32 -3.44 7.45
N VAL A 97 19.42 -3.30 6.13
CA VAL A 97 20.69 -2.89 5.49
C VAL A 97 21.06 -1.50 6.03
N PRO A 98 22.17 -1.35 6.79
CA PRO A 98 22.47 -0.09 7.45
C PRO A 98 23.08 0.94 6.47
N ASP A 99 23.69 0.47 5.38
CA ASP A 99 24.41 1.32 4.45
C ASP A 99 23.86 1.23 3.02
N ILE A 100 22.92 2.13 2.74
CA ILE A 100 22.36 2.34 1.39
C ILE A 100 23.26 3.25 0.53
N SER A 101 24.27 3.90 1.13
CA SER A 101 25.15 4.84 0.40
C SER A 101 25.94 4.14 -0.70
N LYS A 102 26.17 2.83 -0.57
CA LYS A 102 26.80 2.01 -1.61
C LYS A 102 25.99 1.94 -2.90
N ALA A 103 24.66 2.02 -2.82
CA ALA A 103 23.78 2.07 -3.99
C ALA A 103 23.60 3.50 -4.54
N TYR A 104 24.11 4.51 -3.83
CA TYR A 104 23.98 5.89 -4.24
C TYR A 104 24.82 6.18 -5.50
N ARG A 105 24.20 6.90 -6.43
CA ARG A 105 24.85 7.47 -7.61
C ARG A 105 24.65 8.97 -7.54
N ASN A 106 25.71 9.73 -7.83
CA ASN A 106 25.57 11.16 -8.09
C ASN A 106 24.77 11.32 -9.38
N ILE A 107 23.47 11.52 -9.23
CA ILE A 107 22.58 11.92 -10.30
C ILE A 107 22.40 13.42 -10.13
N ASP A 108 22.60 14.16 -11.21
CA ASP A 108 22.29 15.58 -11.23
C ASP A 108 20.77 15.73 -11.27
N PHE A 109 20.22 16.32 -10.21
CA PHE A 109 18.79 16.58 -10.13
C PHE A 109 18.55 18.03 -10.52
N ASP A 110 17.55 18.25 -11.37
CA ASP A 110 17.02 19.59 -11.54
C ASP A 110 16.43 20.07 -10.22
N THR A 111 17.17 20.96 -9.55
CA THR A 111 16.86 21.40 -8.18
C THR A 111 15.49 22.08 -8.12
N HIS A 112 15.15 22.84 -9.18
CA HIS A 112 13.86 23.49 -9.32
C HIS A 112 12.71 22.47 -9.34
N THR A 113 12.76 21.48 -10.23
CA THR A 113 11.74 20.42 -10.30
C THR A 113 11.61 19.67 -8.97
N VAL A 114 12.72 19.36 -8.30
CA VAL A 114 12.68 18.65 -7.02
C VAL A 114 11.98 19.47 -5.95
N ASN A 115 12.33 20.75 -5.82
CA ASN A 115 11.71 21.64 -4.86
C ASN A 115 10.22 21.88 -5.18
N GLU A 116 9.85 22.05 -6.45
CA GLU A 116 8.45 22.15 -6.87
C GLU A 116 7.65 20.90 -6.44
N ILE A 117 8.22 19.70 -6.64
CA ILE A 117 7.60 18.43 -6.22
C ILE A 117 7.43 18.38 -4.70
N ILE A 118 8.43 18.84 -3.93
CA ILE A 118 8.40 18.85 -2.46
C ILE A 118 7.37 19.87 -1.94
N GLY A 119 7.39 21.11 -2.42
CA GLY A 119 6.43 22.14 -2.05
C GLY A 119 4.99 21.72 -2.39
N SER A 120 4.78 21.22 -3.61
CA SER A 120 3.52 20.62 -4.06
C SER A 120 3.06 19.48 -3.16
N HIS A 121 3.98 18.63 -2.71
CA HIS A 121 3.67 17.54 -1.80
C HIS A 121 3.11 18.06 -0.46
N PHE A 122 3.72 19.09 0.13
CA PHE A 122 3.21 19.66 1.38
C PHE A 122 1.79 20.18 1.24
N TYR A 123 1.49 20.94 0.18
CA TYR A 123 0.13 21.43 -0.07
C TYR A 123 -0.87 20.30 -0.30
N ARG A 124 -0.47 19.23 -1.01
CA ARG A 124 -1.29 18.03 -1.22
C ARG A 124 -1.61 17.29 0.07
N GLN A 125 -0.71 17.31 1.05
CA GLN A 125 -0.94 16.72 2.38
C GLN A 125 -1.70 17.66 3.33
N GLY A 126 -2.04 18.88 2.90
CA GLY A 126 -2.66 19.90 3.75
C GLY A 126 -1.69 20.56 4.72
N LEU A 127 -0.38 20.35 4.55
CA LEU A 127 0.68 20.95 5.36
C LEU A 127 1.04 22.34 4.82
N PHE A 128 0.05 23.24 4.77
CA PHE A 128 0.17 24.53 4.09
C PHE A 128 1.27 25.42 4.68
N GLU A 129 1.38 25.51 6.00
CA GLU A 129 2.42 26.32 6.66
C GLU A 129 3.84 25.80 6.37
N VAL A 130 4.01 24.48 6.31
CA VAL A 130 5.29 23.85 5.97
C VAL A 130 5.62 24.13 4.51
N GLY A 131 4.63 24.04 3.62
CA GLY A 131 4.78 24.39 2.21
C GLY A 131 5.17 25.85 2.02
N ASP A 132 4.55 26.78 2.76
CA ASP A 132 4.88 28.21 2.72
C ASP A 132 6.31 28.46 3.20
N CYS A 133 6.70 27.86 4.33
CA CYS A 133 8.05 27.97 4.86
C CYS A 133 9.08 27.44 3.83
N PHE A 134 8.80 26.28 3.21
CA PHE A 134 9.70 25.67 2.23
C PHE A 134 9.83 26.54 0.97
N THR A 135 8.72 26.94 0.36
CA THR A 135 8.69 27.73 -0.88
C THR A 135 9.28 29.14 -0.71
N SER A 136 9.10 29.76 0.47
CA SER A 136 9.74 31.03 0.79
C SER A 136 11.27 30.95 0.83
N GLY A 137 11.82 29.80 1.24
CA GLY A 137 13.27 29.56 1.32
C GLY A 137 13.91 29.19 -0.02
N THR A 138 13.15 28.64 -0.97
CA THR A 138 13.66 28.23 -2.30
C THR A 138 13.49 29.31 -3.37
N GLY A 139 12.66 30.33 -3.14
CA GLY A 139 12.36 31.39 -4.11
C GLY A 139 11.41 30.95 -5.24
N GLU A 140 10.82 29.77 -5.12
CA GLU A 140 9.91 29.17 -6.11
C GLU A 140 8.46 29.52 -5.76
N SER A 141 7.90 30.48 -6.50
CA SER A 141 6.68 31.16 -6.06
C SER A 141 5.43 30.75 -6.86
N GLU A 142 5.45 30.81 -8.19
CA GLU A 142 4.16 30.87 -8.92
C GLU A 142 3.41 29.54 -9.01
N SER A 143 4.07 28.46 -9.46
CA SER A 143 3.45 27.13 -9.63
C SER A 143 3.00 26.53 -8.29
N ALA A 144 3.85 26.65 -7.27
CA ALA A 144 3.58 26.13 -5.94
C ALA A 144 2.44 26.90 -5.23
N LEU A 145 2.37 28.23 -5.37
CA LEU A 145 1.28 29.04 -4.81
C LEU A 145 -0.05 28.79 -5.53
N ALA A 146 -0.04 28.59 -6.85
CA ALA A 146 -1.24 28.17 -7.58
C ALA A 146 -1.76 26.84 -7.03
N MET A 147 -0.87 25.87 -6.77
CA MET A 147 -1.25 24.60 -6.16
C MET A 147 -1.79 24.77 -4.74
N LYS A 148 -1.20 25.65 -3.92
CA LYS A 148 -1.68 25.95 -2.58
C LYS A 148 -3.16 26.33 -2.58
N SER A 149 -3.55 27.33 -3.39
CA SER A 149 -4.93 27.82 -3.42
C SER A 149 -5.94 26.73 -3.83
N GLN A 150 -5.58 25.91 -4.81
CA GLN A 150 -6.39 24.77 -5.25
C GLN A 150 -6.57 23.73 -4.15
N PHE A 151 -5.49 23.35 -3.46
CA PHE A 151 -5.60 22.37 -2.37
C PHE A 151 -6.28 22.97 -1.13
N GLN A 152 -6.18 24.27 -0.87
CA GLN A 152 -6.97 24.92 0.18
C GLN A 152 -8.48 24.80 -0.08
N GLU A 153 -8.93 25.01 -1.33
CA GLU A 153 -10.33 24.79 -1.72
C GLU A 153 -10.74 23.34 -1.46
N LEU A 154 -9.95 22.38 -1.97
CA LEU A 154 -10.22 20.95 -1.77
C LEU A 154 -10.33 20.60 -0.28
N PHE A 155 -9.37 21.02 0.54
CA PHE A 155 -9.38 20.73 1.96
C PHE A 155 -10.56 21.38 2.67
N GLY A 156 -10.99 22.57 2.26
CA GLY A 156 -12.23 23.20 2.75
C GLY A 156 -13.47 22.36 2.42
N ILE A 157 -13.56 21.82 1.20
CA ILE A 157 -14.66 20.94 0.82
C ILE A 157 -14.61 19.62 1.62
N VAL A 158 -13.44 18.99 1.70
CA VAL A 158 -13.24 17.73 2.44
C VAL A 158 -13.56 17.89 3.92
N ASP A 159 -13.17 19.02 4.54
CA ASP A 159 -13.48 19.31 5.93
C ASP A 159 -14.98 19.50 6.16
N ALA A 160 -15.67 20.21 5.26
CA ALA A 160 -17.12 20.31 5.30
C ALA A 160 -17.79 18.92 5.22
N MET A 161 -17.29 18.03 4.36
CA MET A 161 -17.79 16.66 4.24
C MET A 161 -17.58 15.84 5.52
N LYS A 162 -16.46 16.00 6.23
CA LYS A 162 -16.24 15.35 7.54
C LYS A 162 -17.31 15.76 8.57
N HIS A 163 -17.76 17.02 8.51
CA HIS A 163 -18.82 17.56 9.35
C HIS A 163 -20.23 17.31 8.79
N ARG A 164 -20.40 16.34 7.88
CA ARG A 164 -21.68 16.00 7.22
C ARG A 164 -22.31 17.14 6.43
N ASN A 165 -21.50 18.11 5.99
CA ASN A 165 -21.91 19.16 5.09
C ASN A 165 -21.41 18.86 3.65
N VAL A 166 -22.32 18.39 2.80
CA VAL A 166 -22.02 18.03 1.40
C VAL A 166 -22.21 19.20 0.43
N GLU A 167 -22.71 20.34 0.88
CA GLU A 167 -23.03 21.49 0.02
C GLU A 167 -21.82 22.03 -0.76
N PRO A 168 -20.63 22.24 -0.15
CA PRO A 168 -19.46 22.69 -0.91
C PRO A 168 -19.05 21.69 -2.00
N ALA A 169 -19.15 20.39 -1.71
CA ALA A 169 -18.82 19.35 -2.67
C ALA A 169 -19.82 19.29 -3.84
N LEU A 170 -21.12 19.48 -3.56
CA LEU A 170 -22.15 19.58 -4.59
C LEU A 170 -21.93 20.79 -5.49
N ASN A 171 -21.68 21.97 -4.90
CA ASN A 171 -21.42 23.19 -5.65
C ASN A 171 -20.21 23.04 -6.57
N TRP A 172 -19.12 22.48 -6.05
CA TRP A 172 -17.93 22.20 -6.84
C TRP A 172 -18.20 21.20 -7.98
N ALA A 173 -18.91 20.11 -7.70
CA ALA A 173 -19.21 19.08 -8.70
C ALA A 173 -20.18 19.60 -9.79
N MET A 174 -21.12 20.47 -9.43
CA MET A 174 -22.02 21.14 -10.39
C MET A 174 -21.25 22.10 -11.28
N PHE A 175 -20.41 22.96 -10.68
CA PHE A 175 -19.56 23.90 -11.42
C PHE A 175 -18.64 23.20 -12.42
N ASN A 176 -18.11 22.03 -12.06
CA ASN A 176 -17.22 21.25 -12.93
C ASN A 176 -17.94 20.17 -13.76
N SER A 177 -19.28 20.19 -13.84
CA SER A 177 -20.06 19.09 -14.43
C SER A 177 -19.73 18.83 -15.92
N ASP A 178 -19.38 19.87 -16.68
CA ASP A 178 -18.99 19.76 -18.09
C ASP A 178 -17.67 18.99 -18.28
N LYS A 179 -16.79 19.00 -17.28
CA LYS A 179 -15.54 18.22 -17.27
C LYS A 179 -15.74 16.82 -16.71
N LEU A 180 -16.70 16.63 -15.80
CA LEU A 180 -16.96 15.34 -15.13
C LEU A 180 -17.76 14.37 -16.00
N LYS A 181 -18.77 14.86 -16.73
CA LYS A 181 -19.66 14.01 -17.54
C LYS A 181 -18.95 13.25 -18.67
N PRO A 182 -18.06 13.86 -19.47
CA PRO A 182 -17.35 13.14 -20.53
C PRO A 182 -16.45 12.01 -19.99
N ASN A 183 -15.98 12.15 -18.75
CA ASN A 183 -15.15 11.16 -18.07
C ASN A 183 -15.97 10.03 -17.41
N GLY A 184 -17.29 10.00 -17.62
CA GLY A 184 -18.17 8.97 -17.06
C GLY A 184 -18.28 9.01 -15.52
N SER A 185 -18.06 10.18 -14.90
CA SER A 185 -18.07 10.30 -13.45
C SER A 185 -19.49 10.41 -12.88
N ASP A 186 -19.83 9.47 -11.98
CA ASP A 186 -21.09 9.48 -11.22
C ASP A 186 -21.01 10.28 -9.91
N LEU A 187 -19.96 11.11 -9.73
CA LEU A 187 -19.70 11.81 -8.47
C LEU A 187 -20.89 12.66 -8.02
N LEU A 188 -21.53 13.39 -8.93
CA LEU A 188 -22.65 14.27 -8.62
C LEU A 188 -23.85 13.48 -8.06
N LEU A 189 -24.16 12.32 -8.65
CA LEU A 189 -25.20 11.43 -8.13
C LEU A 189 -24.85 10.91 -6.73
N LYS A 190 -23.60 10.49 -6.52
CA LYS A 190 -23.13 9.99 -5.21
C LYS A 190 -23.25 11.06 -4.12
N LEU A 191 -22.92 12.32 -4.42
CA LEU A 191 -23.08 13.45 -3.50
C LEU A 191 -24.56 13.72 -3.20
N HIS A 192 -25.43 13.73 -4.22
CA HIS A 192 -26.87 13.86 -4.01
C HIS A 192 -27.45 12.72 -3.16
N ARG A 193 -26.94 11.49 -3.33
CA ARG A 193 -27.32 10.35 -2.49
C ARG A 193 -26.96 10.60 -1.02
N LEU A 194 -25.75 11.09 -0.71
CA LEU A 194 -25.36 11.42 0.68
C LEU A 194 -26.31 12.47 1.26
N GLN A 195 -26.59 13.54 0.52
CA GLN A 195 -27.51 14.59 0.98
C GLN A 195 -28.92 14.04 1.21
N PHE A 196 -29.42 13.21 0.30
CA PHE A 196 -30.73 12.61 0.42
C PHE A 196 -30.83 11.73 1.69
N VAL A 197 -29.84 10.87 1.93
CA VAL A 197 -29.80 10.01 3.12
C VAL A 197 -29.80 10.83 4.41
N GLU A 198 -29.05 11.94 4.47
CA GLU A 198 -29.07 12.86 5.61
C GLU A 198 -30.45 13.49 5.84
N ILE A 199 -31.17 13.87 4.77
CA ILE A 199 -32.54 14.41 4.90
C ILE A 199 -33.50 13.33 5.42
N VAL A 200 -33.39 12.09 4.93
CA VAL A 200 -34.22 10.96 5.37
C VAL A 200 -33.95 10.62 6.84
N GLN A 201 -32.68 10.62 7.26
CA GLN A 201 -32.30 10.36 8.65
C GLN A 201 -32.86 11.43 9.59
N LYS A 202 -32.88 12.71 9.17
CA LYS A 202 -33.45 13.82 9.95
C LYS A 202 -34.98 13.80 10.08
N GLY A 203 -35.66 12.82 9.49
CA GLY A 203 -37.10 12.65 9.68
C GLY A 203 -37.99 13.50 8.75
N ASN A 204 -37.41 14.25 7.80
CA ASN A 204 -38.18 15.17 6.95
C ASN A 204 -38.53 14.52 5.60
N ARG A 205 -39.65 13.79 5.57
CA ARG A 205 -40.12 13.04 4.38
C ARG A 205 -40.44 13.95 3.20
N ASP A 206 -41.14 15.06 3.42
CA ASP A 206 -41.57 15.96 2.35
C ASP A 206 -40.36 16.63 1.68
N ARG A 207 -39.39 17.08 2.48
CA ARG A 207 -38.13 17.61 1.97
C ARG A 207 -37.34 16.57 1.20
N ALA A 208 -37.27 15.32 1.68
CA ALA A 208 -36.57 14.25 0.99
C ALA A 208 -37.22 13.94 -0.37
N LEU A 209 -38.56 13.88 -0.41
CA LEU A 209 -39.31 13.67 -1.64
C LEU A 209 -39.09 14.82 -2.62
N GLN A 210 -39.17 16.08 -2.17
CA GLN A 210 -38.90 17.23 -3.00
C GLN A 210 -37.48 17.20 -3.56
N TYR A 211 -36.49 16.92 -2.71
CA TYR A 211 -35.08 16.81 -3.12
C TYR A 211 -34.87 15.72 -4.17
N SER A 212 -35.53 14.56 -4.03
CA SER A 212 -35.43 13.48 -5.01
C SER A 212 -35.96 13.89 -6.39
N LYS A 213 -37.09 14.60 -6.44
CA LYS A 213 -37.69 15.08 -7.69
C LYS A 213 -36.83 16.10 -8.40
N THR A 214 -36.15 16.97 -7.65
CA THR A 214 -35.33 18.04 -8.24
C THR A 214 -33.93 17.57 -8.60
N CYS A 215 -33.28 16.79 -7.72
CA CYS A 215 -31.85 16.51 -7.81
C CYS A 215 -31.52 15.08 -8.25
N LEU A 216 -32.39 14.09 -7.97
CA LEU A 216 -32.14 12.70 -8.34
C LEU A 216 -32.81 12.31 -9.66
N ALA A 217 -33.97 12.88 -9.98
CA ALA A 217 -34.73 12.57 -11.19
C ALA A 217 -33.92 12.69 -12.50
N PRO A 218 -33.02 13.68 -12.70
CA PRO A 218 -32.20 13.76 -13.91
C PRO A 218 -31.29 12.54 -14.16
N PHE A 219 -30.99 11.75 -13.13
CA PHE A 219 -30.14 10.56 -13.22
C PHE A 219 -30.93 9.27 -13.48
N ALA A 220 -32.26 9.34 -13.56
CA ALA A 220 -33.13 8.17 -13.66
C ALA A 220 -32.86 7.32 -14.91
N SER A 221 -32.49 7.91 -16.04
CA SER A 221 -32.24 7.16 -17.27
C SER A 221 -31.13 6.13 -17.12
N ASN A 222 -30.11 6.43 -16.30
CA ASN A 222 -28.89 5.63 -16.19
C ASN A 222 -28.77 4.91 -14.83
N HIS A 223 -29.48 5.40 -13.80
CA HIS A 223 -29.32 4.92 -12.42
C HIS A 223 -30.67 4.63 -11.72
N MET A 224 -31.70 4.25 -12.47
CA MET A 224 -33.05 4.00 -11.93
C MET A 224 -33.08 3.02 -10.75
N VAL A 225 -32.31 1.94 -10.83
CA VAL A 225 -32.24 0.92 -9.77
C VAL A 225 -31.75 1.50 -8.45
N GLU A 226 -30.75 2.39 -8.50
CA GLU A 226 -30.23 3.04 -7.30
C GLU A 226 -31.25 4.03 -6.74
N ILE A 227 -31.89 4.81 -7.61
CA ILE A 227 -32.94 5.76 -7.20
C ILE A 227 -34.12 5.03 -6.55
N GLN A 228 -34.54 3.88 -7.08
CA GLN A 228 -35.60 3.05 -6.48
C GLN A 228 -35.25 2.59 -5.07
N LYS A 229 -33.99 2.23 -4.80
CA LYS A 229 -33.54 1.89 -3.42
C LYS A 229 -33.64 3.10 -2.49
N LEU A 230 -33.22 4.28 -2.96
CA LEU A 230 -33.36 5.52 -2.20
C LEU A 230 -34.84 5.86 -1.94
N MET A 231 -35.72 5.60 -2.91
CA MET A 231 -37.16 5.79 -2.72
C MET A 231 -37.74 4.81 -1.70
N GLY A 232 -37.27 3.56 -1.69
CA GLY A 232 -37.64 2.58 -0.66
C GLY A 232 -37.21 3.01 0.75
N ALA A 233 -36.06 3.67 0.88
CA ALA A 233 -35.58 4.23 2.15
C ALA A 233 -36.50 5.31 2.74
N LEU A 234 -37.33 5.99 1.93
CA LEU A 234 -38.32 6.96 2.42
C LEU A 234 -39.39 6.34 3.34
N LEU A 235 -39.64 5.03 3.23
CA LEU A 235 -40.58 4.35 4.13
C LEU A 235 -40.06 4.29 5.57
N TRP A 236 -38.75 4.55 5.76
CA TRP A 236 -38.03 4.44 7.02
C TRP A 236 -37.50 5.79 7.50
N THR A 237 -38.08 6.91 7.04
CA THR A 237 -37.73 8.26 7.49
C THR A 237 -37.68 8.37 9.01
N GLY A 238 -36.56 8.89 9.55
CA GLY A 238 -36.29 8.99 10.98
C GLY A 238 -35.96 7.67 11.70
N ARG A 239 -35.98 6.53 11.00
CA ARG A 239 -35.71 5.18 11.54
C ARG A 239 -34.87 4.32 10.58
N LEU A 240 -34.03 4.97 9.76
CA LEU A 240 -33.31 4.31 8.67
C LEU A 240 -32.31 3.26 9.17
N GLU A 241 -31.82 3.41 10.40
CA GLU A 241 -30.94 2.47 11.10
C GLU A 241 -31.56 1.07 11.25
N HIS A 242 -32.88 0.99 11.41
CA HIS A 242 -33.62 -0.27 11.60
C HIS A 242 -34.19 -0.84 10.29
N SER A 243 -33.77 -0.28 9.15
CA SER A 243 -34.29 -0.65 7.84
C SER A 243 -33.37 -1.62 7.10
N PRO A 244 -33.84 -2.28 6.03
CA PRO A 244 -33.00 -3.00 5.07
C PRO A 244 -31.93 -2.11 4.38
N TYR A 245 -32.06 -0.78 4.51
CA TYR A 245 -31.18 0.22 3.91
C TYR A 245 -30.17 0.82 4.89
N SER A 246 -29.99 0.23 6.08
CA SER A 246 -29.06 0.72 7.12
C SER A 246 -27.61 0.91 6.62
N HIS A 247 -27.18 0.11 5.64
CA HIS A 247 -25.87 0.26 4.98
C HIS A 247 -25.66 1.63 4.31
N LEU A 248 -26.74 2.35 3.96
CA LEU A 248 -26.66 3.71 3.42
C LEU A 248 -26.13 4.72 4.44
N LEU A 249 -26.31 4.45 5.74
CA LEU A 249 -25.81 5.29 6.84
C LEU A 249 -24.33 5.05 7.17
N SER A 250 -23.71 4.04 6.58
CA SER A 250 -22.32 3.69 6.85
C SER A 250 -21.39 4.90 6.66
N PRO A 251 -20.55 5.26 7.65
CA PRO A 251 -19.55 6.32 7.51
C PRO A 251 -18.61 6.10 6.31
N ALA A 252 -18.34 4.84 5.96
CA ALA A 252 -17.50 4.48 4.81
C ALA A 252 -18.05 5.02 3.47
N ASN A 253 -19.35 5.31 3.36
CA ASN A 253 -19.92 5.95 2.17
C ASN A 253 -19.36 7.37 2.00
N TRP A 254 -19.20 8.13 3.09
CA TRP A 254 -18.62 9.46 3.05
C TRP A 254 -17.15 9.41 2.67
N ASP A 255 -16.38 8.49 3.27
CA ASP A 255 -14.97 8.31 2.95
C ASP A 255 -14.78 7.95 1.47
N THR A 256 -15.61 7.05 0.95
CA THR A 256 -15.57 6.63 -0.46
C THR A 256 -15.86 7.78 -1.42
N VAL A 257 -16.91 8.57 -1.14
CA VAL A 257 -17.27 9.71 -2.00
C VAL A 257 -16.26 10.84 -1.87
N THR A 258 -15.68 11.05 -0.69
CA THR A 258 -14.60 12.02 -0.47
C THR A 258 -13.34 11.62 -1.25
N GLY A 259 -12.96 10.33 -1.22
CA GLY A 259 -11.84 9.83 -2.03
C GLY A 259 -12.06 9.99 -3.53
N GLU A 260 -13.26 9.71 -4.01
CA GLU A 260 -13.65 9.94 -5.42
C GLU A 260 -13.62 11.43 -5.78
N LEU A 261 -14.16 12.30 -4.92
CA LEU A 261 -14.09 13.75 -5.07
C LEU A 261 -12.65 14.22 -5.22
N THR A 262 -11.77 13.85 -4.29
CA THR A 262 -10.34 14.22 -4.33
C THR A 262 -9.67 13.73 -5.62
N ARG A 263 -10.01 12.51 -6.08
CA ARG A 263 -9.50 11.98 -7.35
C ARG A 263 -9.94 12.81 -8.55
N GLN A 264 -11.23 13.11 -8.64
CA GLN A 264 -11.78 13.92 -9.73
C GLN A 264 -11.25 15.36 -9.69
N PHE A 265 -11.07 15.91 -8.50
CA PHE A 265 -10.47 17.22 -8.28
C PHE A 265 -9.06 17.27 -8.87
N CYS A 266 -8.18 16.34 -8.49
CA CYS A 266 -6.84 16.24 -9.05
C CYS A 266 -6.87 16.05 -10.58
N ASN A 267 -7.73 15.18 -11.10
CA ASN A 267 -7.84 14.94 -12.54
C ASN A 267 -8.20 16.22 -13.32
N ILE A 268 -9.15 17.02 -12.83
CA ILE A 268 -9.56 18.28 -13.47
C ILE A 268 -8.43 19.30 -13.50
N LEU A 269 -7.55 19.27 -12.49
CA LEU A 269 -6.36 20.12 -12.42
C LEU A 269 -5.21 19.62 -13.30
N GLY A 270 -5.37 18.50 -14.01
CA GLY A 270 -4.28 17.86 -14.75
C GLY A 270 -3.20 17.29 -13.82
N GLN A 271 -3.56 17.03 -12.56
CA GLN A 271 -2.67 16.60 -11.51
C GLN A 271 -2.88 15.12 -11.19
N SER A 272 -1.80 14.40 -10.87
CA SER A 272 -1.94 13.03 -10.37
C SER A 272 -2.66 13.02 -9.02
N TYR A 273 -3.52 12.00 -8.79
CA TYR A 273 -4.17 11.82 -7.49
C TYR A 273 -3.15 11.54 -6.38
N LYS A 274 -2.21 10.61 -6.62
CA LYS A 274 -1.08 10.37 -5.71
C LYS A 274 -0.01 11.43 -5.91
N SER A 275 0.68 11.83 -4.85
CA SER A 275 1.80 12.77 -4.94
C SER A 275 2.98 12.14 -5.68
N PRO A 276 3.60 12.85 -6.65
CA PRO A 276 4.80 12.37 -7.35
C PRO A 276 5.96 12.03 -6.41
N LEU A 277 6.12 12.78 -5.31
CA LEU A 277 7.14 12.51 -4.30
C LEU A 277 6.92 11.16 -3.63
N SER A 278 5.69 10.90 -3.16
CA SER A 278 5.33 9.64 -2.49
C SER A 278 5.51 8.45 -3.42
N VAL A 279 5.06 8.58 -4.67
CA VAL A 279 5.17 7.53 -5.69
C VAL A 279 6.63 7.24 -6.02
N THR A 280 7.45 8.29 -6.21
CA THR A 280 8.89 8.15 -6.48
C THR A 280 9.62 7.48 -5.31
N MET A 281 9.30 7.87 -4.07
CA MET A 281 9.88 7.27 -2.88
C MET A 281 9.48 5.79 -2.75
N GLU A 282 8.22 5.47 -3.02
CA GLU A 282 7.71 4.10 -2.98
C GLU A 282 8.38 3.21 -4.03
N ALA A 283 8.51 3.71 -5.27
CA ALA A 283 9.25 3.04 -6.34
C ALA A 283 10.73 2.83 -5.95
N GLY A 284 11.37 3.85 -5.38
CA GLY A 284 12.74 3.78 -4.90
C GLY A 284 12.94 2.73 -3.82
N ILE A 285 12.05 2.65 -2.83
CA ILE A 285 12.07 1.64 -1.78
C ILE A 285 11.93 0.22 -2.35
N ARG A 286 11.07 0.03 -3.37
CA ARG A 286 10.90 -1.27 -4.05
C ARG A 286 12.11 -1.63 -4.91
N GLY A 287 12.74 -0.64 -5.56
CA GLY A 287 13.93 -0.83 -6.40
C GLY A 287 15.25 -0.96 -5.64
N LEU A 288 15.30 -0.52 -4.40
CA LEU A 288 16.53 -0.50 -3.60
C LEU A 288 17.15 -1.89 -3.33
N PRO A 289 16.40 -2.95 -2.96
CA PRO A 289 17.00 -4.26 -2.69
C PRO A 289 17.71 -4.88 -3.91
N PRO A 290 17.14 -4.89 -5.14
CA PRO A 290 17.87 -5.27 -6.34
C PRO A 290 19.15 -4.46 -6.56
N LEU A 291 19.10 -3.13 -6.37
CA LEU A 291 20.26 -2.26 -6.53
C LEU A 291 21.38 -2.58 -5.53
N LEU A 292 21.05 -2.83 -4.26
CA LEU A 292 22.02 -3.23 -3.24
C LEU A 292 22.66 -4.59 -3.55
N LYS A 293 21.86 -5.56 -4.01
CA LYS A 293 22.38 -6.87 -4.45
C LYS A 293 23.34 -6.71 -5.63
N PHE A 294 22.94 -5.92 -6.62
CA PHE A 294 23.79 -5.63 -7.79
C PHE A 294 25.11 -4.96 -7.38
N MET A 295 25.08 -4.07 -6.38
CA MET A 295 26.29 -3.41 -5.91
C MET A 295 27.27 -4.34 -5.20
N ASN A 296 26.78 -5.36 -4.52
CA ASN A 296 27.67 -6.40 -3.97
C ASN A 296 28.38 -7.20 -5.09
N VAL A 297 27.72 -7.42 -6.23
CA VAL A 297 28.32 -8.10 -7.40
C VAL A 297 29.33 -7.19 -8.10
N MET A 298 29.06 -5.89 -8.18
CA MET A 298 29.94 -4.90 -8.79
C MET A 298 31.02 -4.37 -7.84
N ALA A 299 31.30 -5.07 -6.74
CA ALA A 299 32.34 -4.70 -5.80
C ALA A 299 33.69 -4.54 -6.52
N GLY A 300 34.32 -3.38 -6.38
CA GLY A 300 35.58 -3.03 -7.05
C GLY A 300 35.44 -2.41 -8.45
N LYS A 301 34.23 -2.33 -9.02
CA LYS A 301 33.96 -1.76 -10.37
C LYS A 301 33.13 -0.47 -10.33
N ARG A 302 33.47 0.44 -9.41
CA ARG A 302 32.69 1.67 -9.15
C ARG A 302 32.58 2.59 -10.38
N LEU A 303 33.64 2.68 -11.19
CA LEU A 303 33.66 3.51 -12.41
C LEU A 303 32.70 2.99 -13.50
N GLU A 304 32.64 1.67 -13.69
CA GLU A 304 31.68 1.03 -14.61
C GLU A 304 30.24 1.32 -14.17
N TRP A 305 29.95 1.21 -12.86
CA TRP A 305 28.66 1.56 -12.29
C TRP A 305 28.27 3.02 -12.52
N GLN A 306 29.19 3.96 -12.28
CA GLN A 306 28.92 5.39 -12.40
C GLN A 306 28.68 5.86 -13.84
N SER A 307 29.22 5.16 -14.84
CA SER A 307 29.11 5.49 -16.26
C SER A 307 27.96 4.78 -16.98
N MET A 308 27.39 3.73 -16.36
CA MET A 308 26.34 2.91 -16.94
C MET A 308 25.04 3.70 -17.13
N LYS A 309 24.47 3.71 -18.34
CA LYS A 309 23.22 4.43 -18.63
C LYS A 309 21.96 3.66 -18.24
N GLN A 310 22.03 2.33 -18.20
CA GLN A 310 20.90 1.45 -17.93
C GLN A 310 21.33 0.29 -17.02
N LEU A 311 20.46 -0.12 -16.11
CA LEU A 311 20.74 -1.28 -15.26
C LEU A 311 20.75 -2.56 -16.11
N PRO A 312 21.68 -3.50 -15.86
CA PRO A 312 21.76 -4.75 -16.61
C PRO A 312 20.73 -5.78 -16.13
N VAL A 313 20.05 -5.49 -15.01
CA VAL A 313 18.99 -6.31 -14.43
C VAL A 313 17.72 -5.46 -14.36
N PRO A 314 16.57 -6.00 -14.80
CA PRO A 314 15.30 -5.29 -14.65
C PRO A 314 14.97 -5.11 -13.17
N VAL A 315 14.53 -3.90 -12.81
CA VAL A 315 13.87 -3.65 -11.53
C VAL A 315 12.38 -3.80 -11.77
N GLU A 316 11.84 -4.94 -11.38
CA GLU A 316 10.41 -5.21 -11.50
C GLU A 316 9.65 -4.34 -10.51
N LEU A 317 8.98 -3.31 -11.04
CA LEU A 317 8.00 -2.52 -10.31
C LEU A 317 6.60 -2.98 -10.71
N ASP A 318 5.66 -2.90 -9.77
CA ASP A 318 4.27 -3.25 -10.03
C ASP A 318 3.63 -2.28 -11.05
N ARG A 319 2.55 -2.73 -11.70
CA ARG A 319 1.87 -1.97 -12.78
C ARG A 319 1.43 -0.56 -12.37
N GLU A 320 1.27 -0.31 -11.08
CA GLU A 320 0.95 1.02 -10.52
C GLU A 320 2.04 2.08 -10.69
N PHE A 321 3.27 1.69 -11.07
CA PHE A 321 4.35 2.61 -11.44
C PHE A 321 4.53 2.80 -12.95
N HIS A 322 3.66 2.22 -13.76
CA HIS A 322 3.72 2.37 -15.21
C HIS A 322 2.86 3.57 -15.65
N PHE A 323 3.46 4.76 -15.67
CA PHE A 323 2.77 6.02 -15.99
C PHE A 323 2.67 6.32 -17.48
N HIS A 324 3.55 5.72 -18.29
CA HIS A 324 3.62 5.97 -19.72
C HIS A 324 3.69 4.63 -20.47
N SER A 325 3.03 4.58 -21.62
CA SER A 325 3.18 3.49 -22.57
C SER A 325 4.59 3.52 -23.13
N ILE A 326 5.34 2.45 -22.91
CA ILE A 326 6.68 2.27 -23.47
C ILE A 326 6.61 1.20 -24.54
N PHE A 327 7.17 1.49 -25.71
CA PHE A 327 7.38 0.50 -26.75
C PHE A 327 8.86 0.14 -26.85
N VAL A 328 9.19 -1.14 -26.80
CA VAL A 328 10.52 -1.65 -27.10
C VAL A 328 10.46 -2.32 -28.47
N CYS A 329 11.25 -1.81 -29.41
CA CYS A 329 11.30 -2.39 -30.75
C CYS A 329 11.82 -3.81 -30.67
N PRO A 330 11.07 -4.80 -31.14
CA PRO A 330 11.46 -6.18 -30.92
C PRO A 330 12.58 -6.63 -31.89
N VAL A 331 12.89 -5.83 -32.93
CA VAL A 331 14.03 -6.06 -33.84
C VAL A 331 15.31 -5.43 -33.31
N SER A 332 15.30 -4.14 -32.92
CA SER A 332 16.51 -3.50 -32.37
C SER A 332 16.72 -3.82 -30.90
N LYS A 333 15.68 -4.28 -30.19
CA LYS A 333 15.64 -4.45 -28.73
C LYS A 333 15.90 -3.13 -27.97
N GLU A 334 15.61 -2.01 -28.62
CA GLU A 334 15.76 -0.66 -28.07
C GLU A 334 14.38 -0.04 -27.80
N GLN A 335 14.28 0.72 -26.72
CA GLN A 335 13.11 1.53 -26.41
C GLN A 335 12.90 2.62 -27.47
N SER A 336 11.66 2.87 -27.88
CA SER A 336 11.32 3.96 -28.80
C SER A 336 11.55 5.33 -28.18
N THR A 337 11.93 6.31 -29.00
CA THR A 337 12.07 7.73 -28.62
C THR A 337 11.22 8.60 -29.53
N GLU A 338 11.14 9.91 -29.26
CA GLU A 338 10.44 10.85 -30.15
C GLU A 338 11.06 10.89 -31.56
N GLU A 339 12.38 10.76 -31.67
CA GLU A 339 13.12 10.73 -32.94
C GLU A 339 13.05 9.35 -33.61
N ASN A 340 12.86 8.29 -32.83
CA ASN A 340 12.71 6.91 -33.27
C ASN A 340 11.38 6.30 -32.77
N PRO A 341 10.23 6.82 -33.23
CA PRO A 341 8.93 6.43 -32.71
C PRO A 341 8.55 5.02 -33.16
N PRO A 342 7.63 4.36 -32.45
CA PRO A 342 6.98 3.16 -32.95
C PRO A 342 6.16 3.50 -34.18
N MET A 343 6.27 2.68 -35.21
CA MET A 343 5.58 2.85 -36.49
C MET A 343 4.69 1.64 -36.73
N LEU A 344 3.39 1.88 -36.87
CA LEU A 344 2.40 0.88 -37.25
C LEU A 344 2.52 0.58 -38.75
N MET A 345 2.76 -0.68 -39.07
CA MET A 345 2.82 -1.18 -40.43
C MET A 345 1.42 -1.52 -40.94
N SER A 346 1.26 -1.62 -42.27
CA SER A 346 -0.03 -1.98 -42.91
C SER A 346 -0.57 -3.36 -42.48
N CYS A 347 0.29 -4.26 -42.02
CA CYS A 347 -0.08 -5.56 -41.47
C CYS A 347 -0.51 -5.53 -39.98
N GLY A 348 -0.51 -4.36 -39.33
CA GLY A 348 -0.89 -4.19 -37.92
C GLY A 348 0.23 -4.40 -36.90
N HIS A 349 1.39 -4.93 -37.31
CA HIS A 349 2.57 -5.02 -36.45
C HIS A 349 3.29 -3.67 -36.32
N VAL A 350 4.05 -3.51 -35.24
CA VAL A 350 4.74 -2.25 -34.91
C VAL A 350 6.25 -2.47 -34.83
N LEU A 351 7.03 -1.57 -35.42
CA LEU A 351 8.49 -1.51 -35.33
C LEU A 351 8.94 -0.07 -35.19
N CYS A 352 10.11 0.18 -34.59
CA CYS A 352 10.65 1.55 -34.57
C CYS A 352 11.05 2.04 -35.97
N LYS A 353 10.90 3.35 -36.20
CA LYS A 353 11.21 4.04 -37.46
C LYS A 353 12.57 3.67 -38.03
N GLN A 354 13.63 3.68 -37.21
CA GLN A 354 14.98 3.32 -37.66
C GLN A 354 15.09 1.85 -38.08
N SER A 355 14.39 0.92 -37.42
CA SER A 355 14.37 -0.49 -37.80
C SER A 355 13.72 -0.66 -39.18
N ILE A 356 12.59 0.01 -39.41
CA ILE A 356 11.93 0.03 -40.73
C ILE A 356 12.87 0.60 -41.80
N MET A 357 13.51 1.74 -41.52
CA MET A 357 14.45 2.36 -42.46
C MET A 357 15.62 1.44 -42.80
N LYS A 358 16.22 0.77 -41.82
CA LYS A 358 17.29 -0.21 -42.03
C LYS A 358 16.82 -1.42 -42.85
N MET A 359 15.61 -1.93 -42.61
CA MET A 359 15.05 -3.06 -43.35
C MET A 359 14.65 -2.71 -44.80
N SER A 360 14.30 -1.45 -45.05
CA SER A 360 14.03 -0.94 -46.40
C SER A 360 15.30 -0.56 -47.19
N LYS A 361 16.49 -0.61 -46.58
CA LYS A 361 17.75 -0.29 -47.26
C LYS A 361 18.24 -1.48 -48.09
N ASN A 362 17.79 -1.51 -49.35
CA ASN A 362 18.44 -2.14 -50.52
C ASN A 362 17.81 -1.63 -51.85
N GLY A 363 17.33 -0.37 -51.86
CA GLY A 363 16.70 0.24 -53.05
C GLY A 363 15.21 -0.05 -53.21
N THR A 364 14.59 -0.88 -52.36
CA THR A 364 13.16 -1.19 -52.40
C THR A 364 12.39 -0.39 -51.33
N LYS A 365 11.30 0.28 -51.73
CA LYS A 365 10.35 0.93 -50.79
C LYS A 365 9.58 -0.08 -49.93
N SER A 366 9.73 -1.38 -50.21
CA SER A 366 9.10 -2.49 -49.50
C SER A 366 10.12 -3.34 -48.75
N PHE A 367 9.69 -3.93 -47.63
CA PHE A 367 10.43 -4.90 -46.84
C PHE A 367 9.46 -5.96 -46.28
N LYS A 368 9.97 -7.15 -45.93
CA LYS A 368 9.16 -8.18 -45.27
C LYS A 368 9.04 -7.91 -43.78
N CYS A 369 7.82 -8.01 -43.26
CA CYS A 369 7.59 -7.94 -41.82
C CYS A 369 8.32 -9.11 -41.12
N PRO A 370 9.01 -8.88 -39.98
CA PRO A 370 9.68 -9.96 -39.26
C PRO A 370 8.72 -10.90 -38.51
N TYR A 371 7.45 -10.50 -38.34
CA TYR A 371 6.42 -11.26 -37.61
C TYR A 371 5.43 -12.00 -38.51
N CYS A 372 5.36 -11.64 -39.79
CA CYS A 372 4.37 -12.19 -40.71
C CYS A 372 4.87 -12.14 -42.15
N PRO A 373 4.30 -12.93 -43.08
CA PRO A 373 4.77 -13.00 -44.45
C PRO A 373 4.44 -11.76 -45.30
N SER A 374 3.77 -10.74 -44.75
CA SER A 374 3.35 -9.55 -45.48
C SER A 374 4.53 -8.67 -45.90
N ASP A 375 4.50 -8.23 -47.16
CA ASP A 375 5.35 -7.16 -47.67
C ASP A 375 4.76 -5.80 -47.25
N VAL A 376 5.58 -5.00 -46.58
CA VAL A 376 5.21 -3.69 -46.04
C VAL A 376 5.91 -2.60 -46.83
N ASN A 377 5.16 -1.60 -47.30
CA ASN A 377 5.73 -0.39 -47.88
C ASN A 377 6.07 0.60 -46.77
N SER A 378 7.35 0.98 -46.65
CA SER A 378 7.82 1.87 -45.57
C SER A 378 7.17 3.25 -45.59
N ALA A 379 6.71 3.72 -46.76
CA ALA A 379 6.00 5.00 -46.89
C ALA A 379 4.55 4.96 -46.36
N GLN A 380 3.97 3.76 -46.18
CA GLN A 380 2.62 3.60 -45.63
C GLN A 380 2.61 3.39 -44.11
N CYS A 381 3.78 3.21 -43.50
CA CYS A 381 3.90 3.07 -42.05
C CYS A 381 3.58 4.41 -41.39
N ARG A 382 2.73 4.38 -40.37
CA ARG A 382 2.30 5.58 -39.63
C ARG A 382 2.85 5.56 -38.22
N PRO A 383 3.25 6.72 -37.65
CA PRO A 383 3.64 6.77 -36.25
C PRO A 383 2.46 6.33 -35.37
N LEU A 384 2.74 5.43 -34.44
CA LEU A 384 1.80 5.04 -33.40
C LEU A 384 1.98 5.98 -32.21
N VAL A 385 0.91 6.62 -31.78
CA VAL A 385 0.88 7.50 -30.59
C VAL A 385 0.00 6.80 -29.56
N PHE A 386 0.53 6.63 -28.34
CA PHE A 386 -0.14 5.95 -27.23
C PHE A 386 -0.91 6.90 -26.33
#